data_AF-A0A3C1PLI9-F1
#
_entry.id   AF-A0A3C1PLI9-F1
#
_cell.length_a   1.000
_cell.length_b   1.000
_cell.length_c   1.000
_cell.angle_alpha   90.00
_cell.angle_beta   90.00
_cell.angle_gamma   90.00
#
_symmetry.space_group_name_H-M   'P 1'
#
loop_
_entity.id
_entity.type
_entity.pdbx_description
1 polymer ?
#
loop_
_entity_poly.entity_id
_entity_poly.type
_entity_poly.pdbx_seq_one_letter_code
_entity_poly.pdbx_strand_id
1 'polypeptide(L)'
;FKRITTPTANEYAERYAEYPLNQVTWNSTDETFDFDENADNTIDYRIDNPNFNFKEFLSNLVLRWEYTPGSTLFVVWSQSGSHFDSTGDFNFGNNLEDLSKSKMRNVFMLKFTYRIGR
;
A
#
# COMPACT_ATOMS: atom_id res chain seq x y z
N PHE A 1 -19.48 9.15 6.59
CA PHE A 1 -19.31 7.89 7.33
C PHE A 1 -20.59 7.08 7.30
N LYS A 2 -20.54 5.76 7.55
CA LYS A 2 -21.70 4.87 7.56
C LYS A 2 -21.71 4.04 8.85
N ARG A 3 -22.87 3.86 9.47
CA ARG A 3 -23.07 2.90 10.57
C ARG A 3 -23.90 1.73 10.11
N ILE A 4 -23.55 0.54 10.58
CA ILE A 4 -24.34 -0.66 10.30
C ILE A 4 -25.62 -0.63 11.14
N THR A 5 -26.76 -0.78 10.49
CA THR A 5 -28.09 -0.84 11.14
C THR A 5 -28.61 -2.26 11.12
N THR A 6 -28.79 -2.84 9.93
CA THR A 6 -29.31 -4.19 9.73
C THR A 6 -28.35 -5.01 8.86
N PRO A 7 -27.29 -5.62 9.43
CA PRO A 7 -26.24 -6.27 8.65
C PRO A 7 -26.74 -7.39 7.69
N THR A 8 -27.88 -8.00 8.03
CA THR A 8 -28.49 -9.12 7.31
C THR A 8 -29.58 -8.73 6.32
N ALA A 9 -29.87 -7.43 6.13
CA ALA A 9 -30.93 -7.00 5.22
C ALA A 9 -30.69 -7.52 3.79
N ASN A 10 -31.78 -7.86 3.08
CA ASN A 10 -31.68 -8.39 1.72
C ASN A 10 -31.11 -7.35 0.75
N GLU A 11 -31.46 -6.08 0.95
CA GLU A 11 -30.96 -4.96 0.16
C GLU A 11 -29.73 -4.31 0.82
N TYR A 12 -28.71 -4.00 0.02
CA TYR A 12 -27.45 -3.42 0.53
C TYR A 12 -27.66 -2.04 1.18
N ALA A 13 -28.55 -1.22 0.61
CA ALA A 13 -28.82 0.12 1.11
C ALA A 13 -29.46 0.14 2.50
N GLU A 14 -30.13 -0.95 2.90
CA GLU A 14 -30.78 -1.07 4.21
C GLU A 14 -29.83 -1.58 5.30
N ARG A 15 -28.63 -2.03 4.91
CA ARG A 15 -27.65 -2.57 5.87
C ARG A 15 -26.95 -1.49 6.68
N TYR A 16 -26.98 -0.25 6.21
CA TYR A 16 -26.31 0.86 6.85
C TYR A 16 -27.14 2.15 6.80
N ALA A 17 -26.88 3.04 7.73
CA ALA A 17 -27.30 4.44 7.67
C ALA A 17 -26.08 5.33 7.46
N GLU A 18 -26.20 6.35 6.62
CA GLU A 18 -25.15 7.37 6.46
C GLU A 18 -25.26 8.40 7.58
N TYR A 19 -24.13 8.82 8.13
CA TYR A 19 -24.12 9.92 9.10
C TYR A 19 -24.39 11.24 8.37
N PRO A 20 -25.38 12.03 8.81
CA PRO A 20 -25.59 13.38 8.32
C PRO A 20 -24.42 14.31 8.71
N LEU A 21 -24.25 15.40 7.96
CA LEU A 21 -23.09 16.31 8.07
C LEU A 21 -22.93 16.96 9.46
N ASN A 22 -23.99 17.03 10.25
CA ASN A 22 -23.98 17.62 11.59
C ASN A 22 -23.55 16.64 12.70
N GLN A 23 -23.40 15.35 12.39
CA GLN A 23 -23.05 14.31 13.36
C GLN A 23 -21.58 13.88 13.29
N VAL A 24 -20.82 14.40 12.33
CA VAL A 24 -19.39 14.09 12.18
C VAL A 24 -18.61 15.38 12.02
N THR A 25 -17.66 15.60 12.92
CA THR A 25 -16.76 16.76 12.88
C THR A 25 -15.32 16.30 12.80
N TRP A 26 -14.52 16.94 11.95
CA TRP A 26 -13.08 16.72 11.90
C TRP A 26 -12.39 17.53 13.00
N ASN A 27 -11.64 16.85 13.87
CA ASN A 27 -10.79 17.47 14.87
C ASN A 27 -9.33 17.44 14.37
N SER A 28 -8.83 18.61 13.95
CA SER A 28 -7.46 18.76 13.43
C SER A 28 -6.37 18.71 14.51
N THR A 29 -6.72 18.83 15.78
CA THR A 29 -5.73 18.78 16.88
C THR A 29 -5.32 17.35 17.18
N ASP A 30 -6.29 16.44 17.18
CA ASP A 30 -6.10 15.03 17.53
C ASP A 30 -6.11 14.11 16.29
N GLU A 31 -6.20 14.67 15.07
CA GLU A 31 -6.32 13.94 13.80
C GLU A 31 -7.43 12.87 13.77
N THR A 32 -8.55 13.17 14.42
CA THR A 32 -9.68 12.26 14.61
C THR A 32 -10.98 12.80 14.03
N PHE A 33 -11.90 11.89 13.74
CA PHE A 33 -13.30 12.19 13.47
C PHE A 33 -14.11 12.02 14.76
N ASP A 34 -14.72 13.11 15.21
CA ASP A 34 -15.60 13.17 16.36
C ASP A 34 -17.04 12.89 15.93
N PHE A 35 -17.70 11.95 16.58
CA PHE A 35 -19.07 11.54 16.29
C PHE A 35 -20.03 11.96 17.41
N ASP A 36 -21.13 12.61 17.02
CA ASP A 36 -22.29 12.95 17.84
C ASP A 36 -23.50 12.19 17.27
N GLU A 37 -23.81 11.03 17.84
CA GLU A 37 -24.81 10.12 17.27
C GLU A 37 -26.25 10.59 17.52
N ASN A 38 -26.47 11.27 18.65
CA ASN A 38 -27.80 11.72 19.09
C ASN A 38 -28.09 13.20 18.75
N ALA A 39 -27.12 13.92 18.18
CA ALA A 39 -27.17 15.34 17.84
C ALA A 39 -27.42 16.26 19.05
N ASP A 40 -26.92 15.89 20.22
CA ASP A 40 -27.06 16.68 21.46
C ASP A 40 -25.90 17.67 21.70
N ASN A 41 -24.92 17.71 20.78
CA ASN A 41 -23.66 18.46 20.84
C ASN A 41 -22.62 17.92 21.83
N THR A 42 -22.80 16.69 22.31
CA THR A 42 -21.81 15.94 23.07
C THR A 42 -21.17 14.90 22.16
N ILE A 43 -19.84 14.79 22.21
CA ILE A 43 -19.13 13.76 21.44
C ILE A 43 -19.28 12.41 22.14
N ASP A 44 -19.86 11.43 21.45
CA ASP A 44 -20.03 10.06 21.96
C ASP A 44 -18.74 9.26 21.83
N TYR A 45 -18.08 9.33 20.67
CA TYR A 45 -16.83 8.61 20.40
C TYR A 45 -16.00 9.26 19.29
N ARG A 46 -14.74 8.83 19.20
CA ARG A 46 -13.76 9.30 18.22
C ARG A 46 -13.18 8.13 17.44
N ILE A 47 -12.88 8.37 16.17
CA ILE A 47 -12.16 7.41 15.32
C ILE A 47 -10.99 8.15 14.70
N ASP A 48 -9.80 7.55 14.74
CA ASP A 48 -8.61 8.07 14.06
C ASP A 48 -8.86 8.19 12.55
N ASN A 49 -8.12 9.07 11.88
CA ASN A 49 -8.20 9.18 10.43
C ASN A 49 -7.94 7.82 9.75
N PRO A 50 -8.93 7.23 9.07
CA PRO A 50 -8.78 5.90 8.47
C PRO A 50 -8.03 5.94 7.14
N ASN A 51 -7.60 7.12 6.67
CA ASN A 51 -6.86 7.25 5.44
C ASN A 51 -5.49 6.59 5.57
N PHE A 52 -5.13 5.76 4.59
CA PHE A 52 -3.83 5.14 4.50
C PHE A 52 -3.40 5.05 3.03
N ASN A 53 -2.10 5.00 2.83
CA ASN A 53 -1.45 4.68 1.57
C ASN A 53 -0.60 3.42 1.74
N PHE A 54 -0.81 2.46 0.84
CA PHE A 54 0.04 1.29 0.71
C PHE A 54 0.70 1.30 -0.67
N LYS A 55 2.03 1.19 -0.72
CA LYS A 55 2.84 1.23 -1.94
C LYS A 55 3.69 -0.03 -2.01
N GLU A 56 3.65 -0.74 -3.14
CA GLU A 56 4.44 -1.94 -3.38
C GLU A 56 5.28 -1.80 -4.66
N PHE A 57 6.54 -2.23 -4.61
CA PHE A 57 7.46 -2.25 -5.74
C PHE A 57 7.99 -3.66 -5.97
N LEU A 58 7.72 -4.21 -7.16
CA LEU A 58 8.15 -5.54 -7.58
C LEU A 58 8.87 -5.42 -8.93
N SER A 59 10.15 -5.78 -8.98
CA SER A 59 10.99 -5.72 -10.19
C SER A 59 11.78 -7.01 -10.38
N ASN A 60 11.88 -7.46 -11.63
CA ASN A 60 12.67 -8.62 -12.04
C ASN A 60 13.48 -8.27 -13.29
N LEU A 61 14.79 -8.45 -13.22
CA LEU A 61 15.74 -8.26 -14.32
C LEU A 61 16.42 -9.59 -14.64
N VAL A 62 16.44 -9.96 -15.92
CA VAL A 62 17.16 -11.14 -16.42
C VAL A 62 18.06 -10.72 -17.57
N LEU A 63 19.37 -10.93 -17.42
CA LEU A 63 20.36 -10.71 -18.45
C LEU A 63 20.94 -12.07 -18.88
N ARG A 64 20.96 -12.32 -20.19
CA ARG A 64 21.65 -13.46 -20.79
C ARG A 64 22.73 -12.92 -21.72
N TRP A 65 23.98 -13.33 -21.48
CA TRP A 65 25.12 -12.99 -22.32
C TRP A 65 25.80 -14.26 -22.82
N GLU A 66 25.99 -14.36 -24.13
CA GLU A 66 26.85 -15.36 -24.75
C GLU A 66 28.21 -14.72 -25.05
N TYR A 67 29.23 -15.08 -24.28
CA TYR A 67 30.54 -14.44 -24.35
C TYR A 67 31.52 -15.23 -25.22
N THR A 68 31.28 -16.53 -25.39
CA THR A 68 31.90 -17.37 -26.44
C THR A 68 30.86 -18.34 -27.00
N PRO A 69 31.02 -18.83 -28.26
CA PRO A 69 30.08 -19.77 -28.83
C PRO A 69 29.85 -20.99 -27.93
N GLY A 70 28.61 -21.17 -27.47
CA GLY A 70 28.24 -22.27 -26.57
C GLY A 70 28.57 -22.05 -25.09
N SER A 71 29.00 -20.85 -24.69
CA SER A 71 29.18 -20.49 -23.28
C SER A 71 28.33 -19.27 -22.93
N THR A 72 27.54 -19.38 -21.87
CA THR A 72 26.54 -18.37 -21.50
C THR A 72 26.63 -17.99 -20.03
N LEU A 73 26.45 -16.71 -19.75
CA LEU A 73 26.23 -16.16 -18.43
C LEU A 73 24.79 -15.67 -18.31
N PHE A 74 24.13 -16.04 -17.21
CA PHE A 74 22.85 -15.50 -16.81
C PHE A 74 23.01 -14.75 -15.49
N VAL A 75 22.48 -13.54 -15.46
CA VAL A 75 22.35 -12.72 -14.26
C VAL A 75 20.87 -12.46 -14.03
N VAL A 76 20.34 -12.89 -12.90
CA VAL A 76 18.97 -12.66 -12.49
C VAL A 76 18.97 -11.82 -11.23
N TRP A 77 18.23 -10.73 -11.23
CA TRP A 77 18.07 -9.84 -10.09
C TRP A 77 16.59 -9.56 -9.87
N SER A 78 16.11 -9.89 -8.68
CA SER A 78 14.75 -9.60 -8.23
C SER A 78 14.79 -8.62 -7.08
N GLN A 79 13.99 -7.56 -7.15
CA GLN A 79 13.84 -6.55 -6.11
C GLN A 79 12.37 -6.48 -5.69
N SER A 80 12.14 -6.51 -4.38
CA SER A 80 10.80 -6.39 -3.82
C SER A 80 10.83 -5.50 -2.58
N GLY A 81 9.88 -4.58 -2.46
CA GLY A 81 9.75 -3.71 -1.29
C GLY A 81 8.32 -3.24 -1.14
N SER A 82 7.90 -3.03 0.10
CA SER A 82 6.61 -2.44 0.44
C SER A 82 6.83 -1.26 1.37
N HIS A 83 5.98 -0.24 1.25
CA HIS A 83 5.99 0.92 2.12
C HIS A 83 4.54 1.27 2.51
N PHE A 84 4.34 1.56 3.80
CA PHE A 84 3.06 1.97 4.37
C PHE A 84 3.22 3.39 4.89
N ASP A 85 2.27 4.25 4.54
CA ASP A 85 2.26 5.67 4.90
C ASP A 85 0.81 6.07 5.22
N SER A 86 0.56 6.73 6.36
CA SER A 86 -0.78 7.13 6.79
C SER A 86 -1.27 8.43 6.16
N THR A 87 -0.46 9.11 5.34
CA THR A 87 -0.70 10.52 4.99
C THR A 87 -1.61 10.75 3.77
N GLY A 88 -2.06 9.70 3.06
CA GLY A 88 -2.99 9.84 1.92
C GLY A 88 -2.44 10.50 0.64
N ASP A 89 -1.23 11.09 0.67
CA ASP A 89 -0.60 11.73 -0.50
C ASP A 89 0.23 10.78 -1.40
N PHE A 90 -0.07 10.78 -2.71
CA PHE A 90 0.67 10.06 -3.75
C PHE A 90 1.49 11.04 -4.61
N ASN A 91 2.78 11.24 -4.25
CA ASN A 91 3.74 11.99 -5.09
C ASN A 91 4.79 11.06 -5.71
N PHE A 92 4.70 10.80 -7.01
CA PHE A 92 5.57 9.82 -7.70
C PHE A 92 7.07 10.14 -7.61
N GLY A 93 7.48 11.41 -7.56
CA GLY A 93 8.89 11.82 -7.55
C GLY A 93 9.59 11.59 -6.21
N ASN A 94 8.97 12.01 -5.11
CA ASN A 94 9.56 11.84 -3.77
C ASN A 94 9.48 10.38 -3.29
N ASN A 95 8.45 9.64 -3.71
CA ASN A 95 8.26 8.25 -3.32
C ASN A 95 9.33 7.29 -3.87
N LEU A 96 9.95 7.59 -5.02
CA LEU A 96 11.03 6.75 -5.56
C LEU A 96 12.31 6.82 -4.71
N GLU A 97 12.62 7.99 -4.17
CA GLU A 97 13.75 8.17 -3.25
C GLU A 97 13.45 7.52 -1.89
N ASP A 98 12.24 7.66 -1.36
CA ASP A 98 11.83 7.05 -0.09
C ASP A 98 11.67 5.52 -0.19
N LEU A 99 11.23 5.00 -1.35
CA LEU A 99 11.23 3.56 -1.64
C LEU A 99 12.66 3.01 -1.68
N SER A 100 13.64 3.77 -2.18
CA SER A 100 15.06 3.35 -2.16
C SER A 100 15.66 3.31 -0.75
N LYS A 101 15.16 4.14 0.18
CA LYS A 101 15.55 4.18 1.60
C LYS A 101 14.79 3.16 2.45
N SER A 102 13.58 2.78 2.05
CA SER A 102 12.85 1.64 2.62
C SER A 102 13.65 0.35 2.42
N LYS A 103 13.56 -0.59 3.36
CA LYS A 103 14.34 -1.85 3.33
C LYS A 103 13.83 -2.77 2.22
N MET A 104 14.30 -2.53 0.99
CA MET A 104 13.99 -3.36 -0.17
C MET A 104 14.79 -4.66 -0.13
N ARG A 105 14.11 -5.78 -0.35
CA ARG A 105 14.72 -7.10 -0.47
C ARG A 105 15.24 -7.28 -1.89
N ASN A 106 16.55 -7.48 -2.00
CA ASN A 106 17.25 -7.76 -3.26
C ASN A 106 17.70 -9.22 -3.27
N VAL A 107 17.35 -9.96 -4.32
CA VAL A 107 17.75 -11.36 -4.55
C VAL A 107 18.54 -11.43 -5.85
N PHE A 108 19.75 -11.96 -5.79
CA PHE A 108 20.64 -12.12 -6.95
C PHE A 108 20.90 -13.60 -7.21
N MET A 109 20.86 -13.99 -8.49
CA MET A 109 21.24 -15.32 -8.95
C MET A 109 22.14 -15.21 -10.17
N LEU A 110 23.22 -15.99 -10.15
CA LEU A 110 24.17 -16.10 -11.24
C LEU A 110 24.20 -17.55 -11.73
N LYS A 111 24.14 -17.75 -13.04
CA LYS A 111 24.35 -19.05 -13.67
C LYS A 111 25.33 -18.91 -14.81
N PHE A 112 26.38 -19.70 -14.76
CA PHE A 112 27.44 -19.70 -15.76
C PHE A 112 27.54 -21.06 -16.43
N THR A 113 27.85 -21.08 -17.72
CA THR A 113 28.08 -22.29 -18.49
C THR A 113 29.26 -22.05 -19.40
N TYR A 114 30.23 -22.95 -19.35
CA TYR A 114 31.42 -22.89 -20.18
C TYR A 114 31.59 -24.20 -20.94
N ARG A 115 31.75 -24.10 -22.25
CA ARG A 115 32.09 -25.24 -23.09
C ARG A 115 33.60 -25.46 -23.06
N ILE A 116 34.01 -26.66 -22.65
CA ILE A 116 35.40 -27.12 -22.70
C ILE A 116 35.54 -28.01 -23.94
N GLY A 117 36.48 -27.67 -24.84
CA GLY A 117 36.78 -28.46 -26.04
C GLY A 117 36.41 -27.75 -27.35
N ARG A 118 37.17 -28.09 -28.40
CA ARG A 118 36.97 -27.57 -29.77
C ARG A 118 35.75 -28.21 -30.42
#